data_AF-A0A2E4UQX9-F1
#
_entry.id   AF-A0A2E4UQX9-F1
#
_cell.length_a   1.000
_cell.length_b   1.000
_cell.length_c   1.000
_cell.angle_alpha   90.00
_cell.angle_beta   90.00
_cell.angle_gamma   90.00
#
_symmetry.space_group_name_H-M   'P 1'
#
loop_
_entity.id
_entity.type
_entity.pdbx_description
1 polymer ?
#
loop_
_entity_poly.entity_id
_entity_poly.type
_entity_poly.pdbx_seq_one_letter_code
_entity_poly.pdbx_strand_id
1 'polypeptide(L)' 'MAYEIKRFPYAGTVDADGHVLEPPDLWEQYLPAKYQDRALRIKVDDAGFEYLEIGGQPSRRSRGGSLGLLGAMGD' A
#
# COMPACT_ATOMS: atom_id res chain seq x y z
N MET A 1 -12.98 -15.99 6.80
CA MET A 1 -12.47 -16.60 8.04
C MET A 1 -12.10 -15.46 8.97
N ALA A 2 -12.34 -15.59 10.27
CA ALA A 2 -11.86 -14.58 11.22
C ALA A 2 -10.32 -14.66 11.31
N TYR A 3 -9.65 -13.52 11.36
CA TYR A 3 -8.20 -13.44 11.53
C TYR A 3 -7.76 -14.17 12.80
N GLU A 4 -6.77 -15.06 12.69
CA GLU A 4 -6.18 -15.78 13.82
C GLU A 4 -4.75 -15.27 14.05
N ILE A 5 -4.50 -14.73 15.25
CA ILE A 5 -3.16 -14.28 15.64
C ILE A 5 -2.25 -15.50 15.80
N LYS A 6 -1.32 -15.70 14.86
CA LYS A 6 -0.26 -16.70 14.98
C LYS A 6 0.84 -16.17 15.88
N ARG A 7 1.23 -16.95 16.90
CA ARG A 7 2.37 -16.62 17.77
C ARG A 7 3.63 -17.31 17.27
N PHE A 8 4.77 -16.64 17.43
CA PHE A 8 6.06 -17.28 17.22
C PHE A 8 6.25 -18.44 18.21
N PRO A 9 6.94 -19.53 17.78
CA PRO A 9 7.15 -20.71 18.62
C PRO A 9 8.15 -20.46 19.77
N TYR A 10 8.92 -19.38 19.73
CA TYR A 10 9.93 -19.05 20.72
C TYR A 10 9.71 -17.65 21.30
N ALA A 11 9.92 -17.51 22.62
CA ALA A 11 9.88 -16.21 23.27
C ALA A 11 11.08 -15.36 22.84
N GLY A 12 10.85 -14.08 22.56
CA GLY A 12 11.89 -13.14 22.13
C GLY A 12 12.25 -13.22 20.65
N THR A 13 11.49 -13.95 19.83
CA THR A 13 11.62 -13.87 18.36
C THR A 13 11.42 -12.44 17.87
N VAL A 14 12.29 -12.00 16.97
CA VAL A 14 12.22 -10.71 16.29
C VAL A 14 11.85 -10.96 14.84
N ASP A 15 10.80 -10.29 14.36
CA ASP A 15 10.48 -10.24 12.94
C ASP A 15 11.43 -9.26 12.23
N ALA A 16 12.08 -9.74 11.18
CA ALA A 16 13.07 -8.97 10.43
C ALA A 16 12.49 -8.25 9.21
N ASP A 17 11.22 -8.50 8.85
CA ASP A 17 10.63 -8.03 7.58
C ASP A 17 9.16 -7.59 7.74
N GLY A 18 8.89 -6.77 8.75
CA GLY A 18 7.58 -6.18 8.98
C GLY A 18 7.31 -4.99 8.03
N HIS A 19 6.16 -5.01 7.36
CA HIS A 19 5.66 -3.90 6.56
C HIS A 19 4.42 -3.26 7.19
N VAL A 20 4.22 -1.96 6.95
CA VAL A 20 3.01 -1.23 7.31
C VAL A 20 2.47 -0.56 6.06
N LEU A 21 1.14 -0.50 5.94
CA LEU A 21 0.49 0.31 4.92
C LEU A 21 0.38 1.75 5.41
N GLU A 22 0.92 2.69 4.65
CA GLU A 22 0.85 4.10 4.98
C GLU A 22 -0.57 4.67 4.79
N PRO A 23 -0.90 5.79 5.45
CA PRO A 23 -2.10 6.56 5.11
C PRO A 23 -2.11 6.93 3.61
N PRO A 24 -3.28 6.87 2.95
CA PRO A 24 -3.37 7.08 1.50
C PRO A 24 -2.95 8.49 1.05
N ASP A 25 -2.94 9.45 1.96
CA ASP A 25 -2.63 10.87 1.73
C ASP A 25 -1.24 11.30 2.23
N LEU A 26 -0.39 10.36 2.66
CA LEU A 26 0.95 10.65 3.21
C LEU A 26 1.76 11.58 2.29
N TRP A 27 1.84 11.26 1.00
CA TRP A 27 2.67 12.06 0.08
C TRP A 27 2.04 13.41 -0.26
N GLU A 28 0.71 13.52 -0.22
CA GLU A 28 0.00 14.77 -0.49
C GLU A 28 0.16 15.76 0.67
N GLN A 29 0.16 15.27 1.90
CA GLN A 29 0.35 16.08 3.09
C GLN A 29 1.81 16.51 3.30
N TYR A 30 2.78 15.60 3.06
CA TYR A 30 4.15 15.80 3.54
C TYR A 30 5.20 16.05 2.45
N LEU A 31 4.89 15.90 1.16
CA LEU A 31 5.88 16.25 0.12
C LEU A 31 6.01 17.78 -0.04
N PRO A 32 7.25 18.29 -0.17
CA PRO A 32 7.48 19.65 -0.62
C PRO A 32 6.76 19.93 -1.95
N ALA A 33 6.20 21.14 -2.09
CA ALA A 33 5.35 21.52 -3.22
C ALA A 33 5.94 21.18 -4.61
N LYS A 34 7.26 21.36 -4.79
CA LYS A 34 7.98 21.04 -6.03
C LYS A 34 7.98 19.56 -6.44
N TYR A 35 7.50 18.66 -5.59
CA TYR A 35 7.45 17.22 -5.84
C TYR A 35 6.03 16.65 -5.84
N GLN A 36 5.01 17.46 -5.51
CA GLN A 36 3.64 16.98 -5.40
C GLN A 36 3.07 16.50 -6.74
N ASP A 37 3.49 17.09 -7.85
CA ASP A 37 3.13 16.66 -9.20
C ASP A 37 3.50 15.18 -9.45
N ARG A 38 4.56 14.70 -8.80
CA ARG A 38 5.06 13.32 -8.92
C ARG A 38 4.72 12.40 -7.76
N ALA A 39 3.89 12.85 -6.83
CA ALA A 39 3.47 12.06 -5.68
C ALA A 39 2.83 10.72 -6.11
N LEU A 40 2.96 9.70 -5.25
CA LEU A 40 2.19 8.48 -5.33
C LEU A 40 0.79 8.76 -4.77
N ARG A 41 -0.24 8.26 -5.47
CA ARG A 41 -1.64 8.35 -5.05
C ARG A 41 -2.36 7.04 -5.28
N ILE A 42 -3.39 6.77 -4.48
CA ILE A 42 -4.38 5.74 -4.78
C ILE A 42 -5.51 6.39 -5.59
N LYS A 43 -5.84 5.79 -6.73
CA LYS A 43 -6.90 6.24 -7.64
C LYS A 43 -7.77 5.05 -8.02
N VAL A 44 -8.94 5.34 -8.60
CA VAL A 44 -9.88 4.33 -9.10
C VAL A 44 -10.01 4.49 -10.60
N ASP A 45 -9.96 3.37 -11.33
CA ASP A 45 -10.13 3.35 -12.78
C ASP A 45 -11.62 3.30 -13.20
N ASP A 46 -11.88 3.37 -14.51
CA ASP A 46 -13.24 3.38 -15.06
C ASP A 46 -14.02 2.07 -14.81
N ALA A 47 -13.32 0.99 -14.45
CA ALA A 47 -13.93 -0.29 -14.09
C ALA A 47 -14.22 -0.39 -12.57
N GLY A 48 -13.93 0.66 -11.80
CA GLY A 48 -14.17 0.73 -10.37
C GLY A 48 -13.08 0.08 -9.53
N PHE A 49 -11.90 -0.21 -10.10
CA PHE A 49 -10.81 -0.85 -9.39
C PHE A 49 -9.70 0.14 -8.99
N GLU A 50 -9.13 -0.09 -7.80
CA GLU A 50 -8.02 0.73 -7.31
C GLU A 50 -6.72 0.47 -8.10
N TYR A 51 -5.92 1.52 -8.27
CA TYR A 51 -4.57 1.49 -8.80
C TYR A 51 -3.67 2.55 -8.15
N LEU A 52 -2.35 2.36 -8.26
CA LEU A 52 -1.37 3.38 -7.88
C LEU A 52 -1.10 4.31 -9.07
N GLU A 53 -1.33 5.60 -8.88
CA GLU A 53 -0.84 6.65 -9.76
C GLU A 53 0.52 7.14 -9.26
N ILE A 54 1.52 7.21 -10.14
CA ILE A 54 2.88 7.70 -9.82
C ILE A 54 3.29 8.64 -10.93
N GLY A 55 3.64 9.89 -10.60
CA GLY A 55 4.03 10.84 -11.65
C GLY A 55 2.87 11.26 -12.56
N GLY A 56 1.62 11.17 -12.08
CA GLY A 56 0.43 11.39 -12.90
C GLY A 56 0.19 10.29 -13.94
N GLN A 57 0.80 9.12 -13.78
CA GLN A 57 0.64 7.98 -14.68
C GLN A 57 0.22 6.73 -13.91
N PRO A 58 -0.70 5.92 -14.44
CA PRO A 58 -1.05 4.64 -13.82
C PRO A 58 0.14 3.69 -13.73
N SER A 59 0.31 3.04 -12.59
CA SER A 59 1.31 2.00 -12.38
C SER A 59 1.14 0.88 -13.40
N ARG A 60 2.27 0.39 -13.92
CA ARG A 60 2.28 -0.76 -14.83
C ARG A 60 1.96 -2.08 -14.11
N ARG A 61 2.16 -2.13 -12.79
CA ARG A 61 2.08 -3.36 -11.99
C ARG A 61 0.93 -3.33 -10.99
N SER A 62 0.76 -2.22 -10.28
CA SER A 62 -0.24 -2.07 -9.21
C SER A 62 -1.51 -1.38 -9.74
N ARG A 63 -2.31 -2.14 -10.49
CA ARG A 63 -3.59 -1.71 -11.09
C ARG A 63 -4.61 -2.84 -11.11
N GLY A 64 -5.86 -2.56 -11.48
CA GLY A 64 -6.92 -3.56 -11.60
C GLY A 64 -7.27 -4.24 -10.28
N GLY A 65 -7.23 -3.50 -9.16
CA GLY A 65 -7.65 -4.02 -7.85
C GLY A 65 -6.57 -4.84 -7.13
N SER A 66 -5.35 -4.90 -7.68
CA SER A 66 -4.22 -5.59 -7.05
C SER A 66 -3.83 -5.03 -5.68
N LEU A 67 -4.23 -3.80 -5.33
CA LEU A 67 -3.93 -3.20 -4.04
C LEU A 67 -4.58 -3.93 -2.87
N GLY A 68 -5.80 -4.45 -3.03
CA GLY A 68 -6.44 -5.26 -1.99
C GLY A 68 -5.68 -6.54 -1.68
N LEU A 69 -5.01 -7.14 -2.68
CA LEU A 69 -4.15 -8.30 -2.49
C LEU A 69 -2.86 -7.93 -1.75
N LEU A 70 -2.25 -6.80 -2.11
CA LEU A 70 -1.02 -6.32 -1.46
C LEU A 70 -1.26 -5.98 0.02
N GLY A 71 -2.41 -5.39 0.34
CA GLY A 71 -2.77 -5.06 1.72
C GLY A 71 -3.09 -6.28 2.61
N ALA A 72 -3.34 -7.44 2.00
CA ALA A 72 -3.55 -8.70 2.70
C ALA A 72 -2.27 -9.55 2.84
N MET A 73 -1.12 -9.10 2.31
CA MET A 73 0.14 -9.82 2.46
C MET A 73 0.64 -9.72 3.90
N GLY A 74 0.72 -10.85 4.60
CA GLY A 74 1.13 -10.93 6.00
C GLY A 74 0.18 -11.74 6.89
N ASP A 75 -1.00 -12.12 6.39
CA ASP A 75 -1.95 -13.04 7.05
C ASP A 75 -1.51 -14.54 7.04
#